data_AF-A0A409XVW2-F1
#
_entry.id   AF-A0A409XVW2-F1
#
_cell.length_a   1.000
_cell.length_b   1.000
_cell.length_c   1.000
_cell.angle_alpha   90.00
_cell.angle_beta   90.00
_cell.angle_gamma   90.00
#
_symmetry.space_group_name_H-M   'P 1'
#
loop_
_entity.id
_entity.type
_entity.pdbx_description
1 polymer ?
#
loop_
_entity_poly.entity_id
_entity_poly.type
_entity_poly.pdbx_seq_one_letter_code
_entity_poly.pdbx_strand_id
1 'polypeptide(L)'
;MSRNVKYRVNGRLRFGEVYFYFRCRSQGREMVLAVISMYSEPNPDLLAESHGTFASCQYFGDNALVVVDVLCFESVVAMVPHDPPHSIDSELHFFLVERPGLDTANLGGNPSQESVTT
;
A
#
# COMPACT_ATOMS: atom_id res chain seq x y z
N MET A 1 15.34 0.56 -6.55
CA MET A 1 14.25 1.55 -6.36
C MET A 1 13.00 0.77 -5.96
N SER A 2 12.30 1.12 -4.88
CA SER A 2 11.04 0.43 -4.52
C SER A 2 9.92 0.95 -5.42
N ARG A 3 9.20 0.04 -6.08
CA ARG A 3 8.02 0.32 -6.92
C ARG A 3 6.70 -0.10 -6.24
N ASN A 4 6.75 -0.54 -4.99
CA ASN A 4 5.58 -1.06 -4.29
C ASN A 4 4.87 0.04 -3.51
N VAL A 5 3.54 0.05 -3.59
CA VAL A 5 2.69 1.07 -2.97
C VAL A 5 1.61 0.44 -2.12
N LYS A 6 1.28 1.13 -1.02
CA LYS A 6 0.07 0.95 -0.23
C LYS A 6 -0.96 1.94 -0.74
N TYR A 7 -2.15 1.47 -1.07
CA TYR A 7 -3.20 2.30 -1.65
C TYR A 7 -4.58 1.88 -1.17
N ARG A 8 -5.55 2.79 -1.25
CA ARG A 8 -6.92 2.56 -0.77
C ARG A 8 -7.94 2.74 -1.89
N VAL A 9 -8.73 1.70 -2.14
CA VAL A 9 -9.82 1.69 -3.12
C VAL A 9 -11.08 1.16 -2.45
N ASN A 10 -12.21 1.86 -2.60
CA ASN A 10 -13.49 1.50 -1.97
C ASN A 10 -13.38 1.27 -0.45
N GLY A 11 -12.53 2.06 0.22
CA GLY A 11 -12.29 1.95 1.66
C GLY A 11 -11.42 0.76 2.09
N ARG A 12 -10.94 -0.08 1.17
CA ARG A 12 -10.08 -1.23 1.46
C ARG A 12 -8.63 -0.92 1.19
N LEU A 13 -7.77 -1.31 2.12
CA LEU A 13 -6.33 -1.20 1.99
C LEU A 13 -5.79 -2.32 1.09
N ARG A 14 -4.89 -1.98 0.17
CA ARG A 14 -4.27 -2.92 -0.77
C ARG A 14 -2.79 -2.59 -0.98
N PHE A 15 -2.06 -3.57 -1.49
CA PHE A 15 -0.67 -3.46 -1.88
C PHE A 15 -0.49 -3.83 -3.35
N GLY A 16 0.49 -3.22 -4.01
CA GLY A 16 0.76 -3.51 -5.42
C GLY A 16 2.10 -3.01 -5.90
N GLU A 17 2.64 -3.68 -6.92
CA GLU A 17 3.83 -3.23 -7.65
C GLU A 17 3.42 -2.34 -8.83
N VAL A 18 3.92 -1.10 -8.87
CA VAL A 18 3.68 -0.18 -9.98
C VAL A 18 4.59 -0.54 -11.16
N TYR A 19 3.97 -0.77 -12.31
CA TYR A 19 4.69 -1.04 -13.56
C TYR A 19 5.04 0.27 -14.28
N PHE A 20 4.03 1.11 -14.52
CA PHE A 20 4.22 2.43 -15.14
C PHE A 20 3.07 3.37 -14.85
N TYR A 21 3.34 4.66 -15.04
CA TYR A 21 2.39 5.76 -14.91
C TYR A 21 2.02 6.30 -16.29
N PHE A 22 0.80 6.79 -16.44
CA PHE A 22 0.35 7.44 -17.67
C PHE A 22 -0.70 8.52 -17.38
N ARG A 23 -0.82 9.48 -18.29
CA ARG A 23 -1.88 10.49 -18.25
C ARG A 23 -3.03 10.04 -19.14
N CYS A 24 -4.24 10.17 -18.64
CA CYS A 24 -5.47 9.91 -19.39
C CYS A 24 -6.36 11.14 -19.32
N ARG A 25 -6.90 11.56 -20.47
CA ARG A 25 -7.94 12.58 -20.52
C ARG A 25 -9.28 11.91 -20.75
N SER A 26 -10.18 11.99 -19.77
CA SER A 26 -11.54 11.46 -19.85
C SER A 26 -12.54 12.55 -19.47
N GLN A 27 -13.58 12.75 -20.27
CA GLN A 27 -14.64 13.74 -20.03
C GLN A 27 -14.11 15.16 -19.72
N GLY A 28 -13.01 15.57 -20.37
CA GLY A 28 -12.40 16.89 -20.17
C GLY A 28 -11.54 17.01 -18.89
N ARG A 29 -11.52 16.00 -18.02
CA ARG A 29 -10.62 15.91 -16.87
C ARG A 29 -9.36 15.15 -17.25
N GLU A 30 -8.22 15.68 -16.83
CA GLU A 30 -6.96 14.97 -16.88
C GLU A 30 -6.72 14.21 -15.58
N MET A 31 -6.32 12.95 -15.70
CA MET A 31 -6.03 12.05 -14.59
C MET A 31 -4.65 11.45 -14.79
N VAL A 32 -3.91 11.29 -13.70
CA VAL A 32 -2.67 10.52 -13.67
C VAL A 32 -3.01 9.15 -13.11
N LEU A 33 -2.77 8.12 -13.90
CA LEU A 33 -3.11 6.74 -13.56
C LEU A 33 -1.83 5.91 -13.48
N ALA A 34 -1.89 4.83 -12.72
CA ALA A 34 -0.83 3.84 -12.62
C ALA A 34 -1.38 2.46 -13.01
N VAL A 35 -0.59 1.71 -13.76
CA VAL A 35 -0.79 0.27 -13.94
C VAL A 35 -0.05 -0.44 -12.81
N ILE A 36 -0.79 -1.27 -12.07
CA ILE A 36 -0.29 -1.94 -10.86
C ILE A 36 -0.61 -3.43 -10.93
N SER A 37 0.38 -4.26 -10.62
CA SER A 37 0.17 -5.67 -10.28
C SER A 37 -0.21 -5.78 -8.80
N MET A 38 -1.45 -6.18 -8.53
CA MET A 38 -1.94 -6.29 -7.15
C MET A 38 -1.38 -7.54 -6.46
N TYR A 39 -0.99 -7.38 -5.19
CA TYR A 39 -0.83 -8.53 -4.31
C TYR A 39 -2.21 -9.03 -3.82
N SER A 40 -2.26 -10.26 -3.34
CA SER A 40 -3.43 -10.78 -2.63
C SER A 40 -3.74 -9.97 -1.37
N GLU A 41 -4.88 -10.24 -0.75
CA GLU A 41 -5.06 -9.87 0.66
C GLU A 41 -4.02 -10.62 1.52
N PRO A 42 -3.60 -10.05 2.67
CA PRO A 42 -2.72 -10.74 3.59
C PRO A 42 -3.30 -12.08 4.03
N ASN A 43 -2.46 -13.11 4.17
CA ASN A 43 -2.86 -14.39 4.72
C ASN A 43 -3.46 -14.17 6.12
N PRO A 44 -4.73 -14.54 6.36
CA PRO A 44 -5.43 -14.22 7.59
C PRO A 44 -4.85 -14.94 8.82
N ASP A 45 -4.34 -16.16 8.65
CA ASP A 45 -3.79 -16.95 9.75
C ASP A 45 -2.47 -16.35 10.24
N LEU A 46 -1.55 -16.07 9.31
CA LEU A 46 -0.27 -15.42 9.62
C LEU A 46 -0.46 -14.02 10.21
N LEU A 47 -1.45 -13.27 9.70
CA LEU A 47 -1.76 -11.95 10.23
C LEU A 47 -2.34 -12.04 11.64
N ALA A 48 -3.21 -13.02 11.92
CA ALA A 48 -3.80 -13.22 13.24
C ALA A 48 -2.76 -13.69 14.27
N GLU A 49 -1.93 -14.69 13.93
CA GLU A 49 -0.89 -15.23 14.80
C GLU A 49 0.19 -14.19 15.14
N SER A 50 0.46 -13.26 14.21
CA SER A 50 1.42 -12.17 14.42
C SER A 50 0.80 -10.91 15.04
N HIS A 51 -0.45 -10.97 15.50
CA HIS A 51 -1.20 -9.83 16.04
C HIS A 51 -1.22 -8.60 15.10
N GLY A 52 -1.31 -8.84 13.79
CA GLY A 52 -1.38 -7.79 12.76
C GLY A 52 -0.02 -7.27 12.30
N THR A 53 1.09 -7.85 12.77
CA THR A 53 2.45 -7.36 12.47
C THR A 53 3.00 -7.92 11.17
N PHE A 54 2.62 -9.14 10.79
CA PHE A 54 3.16 -9.84 9.63
C PHE A 54 2.10 -10.03 8.55
N ALA A 55 2.08 -9.09 7.60
CA ALA A 55 1.20 -9.16 6.43
C ALA A 55 1.91 -9.82 5.25
N SER A 56 1.69 -11.12 5.08
CA SER A 56 2.21 -11.92 3.95
C SER A 56 1.16 -12.00 2.83
N CYS A 57 1.54 -11.65 1.61
CA CYS A 57 0.65 -11.60 0.45
C CYS A 57 1.27 -12.36 -0.73
N GLN A 58 0.44 -13.02 -1.52
CA GLN A 58 0.84 -13.67 -2.76
C GLN A 58 1.00 -12.64 -3.90
N TYR A 59 1.98 -12.86 -4.77
CA TYR A 59 2.22 -12.07 -5.96
C TYR A 59 1.75 -12.79 -7.22
N PHE A 60 0.89 -12.14 -7.99
CA PHE A 60 0.28 -12.72 -9.20
C PHE A 60 0.87 -12.20 -10.51
N GLY A 61 1.77 -11.21 -10.45
CA GLY A 61 2.34 -10.57 -11.63
C GLY A 61 1.25 -10.06 -12.59
N ASP A 62 1.42 -10.39 -13.87
CA ASP A 62 0.56 -9.88 -14.94
C ASP A 62 -0.89 -10.37 -14.86
N ASN A 63 -1.17 -11.41 -14.06
CA ASN A 63 -2.53 -11.93 -13.86
C ASN A 63 -3.39 -11.05 -12.96
N ALA A 64 -2.82 -10.06 -12.27
CA ALA A 64 -3.53 -9.16 -11.36
C ALA A 64 -3.30 -7.68 -11.68
N LEU A 65 -3.18 -7.33 -12.96
CA LEU A 65 -3.00 -5.94 -13.40
C LEU A 65 -4.30 -5.15 -13.27
N VAL A 66 -4.21 -3.99 -12.62
CA VAL A 66 -5.29 -3.01 -12.50
C VAL A 66 -4.80 -1.61 -12.82
N VAL A 67 -5.74 -0.74 -13.18
CA VAL A 67 -5.49 0.69 -13.33
C VAL A 67 -6.11 1.42 -12.15
N VAL A 68 -5.32 2.23 -11.46
CA VAL A 68 -5.80 3.06 -10.35
C VAL A 68 -5.34 4.50 -10.51
N ASP A 69 -6.12 5.41 -9.95
CA ASP A 69 -5.72 6.81 -9.80
C ASP A 69 -4.56 6.89 -8.80
N VAL A 70 -3.50 7.61 -9.15
CA VAL A 70 -2.34 7.79 -8.25
C VAL A 70 -2.71 8.50 -6.95
N LEU A 71 -3.81 9.24 -6.94
CA LEU A 71 -4.35 9.89 -5.74
C LEU A 71 -4.85 8.89 -4.69
N CYS A 72 -5.03 7.62 -5.05
CA CYS A 72 -5.37 6.56 -4.09
C CYS A 72 -4.16 6.05 -3.30
N PHE A 73 -2.93 6.46 -3.64
CA PHE A 73 -1.72 5.99 -2.96
C PHE A 73 -1.55 6.65 -1.61
N GLU A 74 -1.32 5.85 -0.57
CA GLU A 74 -1.10 6.34 0.79
C GLU A 74 0.40 6.44 1.11
N SER A 75 1.18 5.44 0.70
CA SER A 75 2.62 5.41 0.94
C SER A 75 3.35 4.44 0.01
N VAL A 76 4.67 4.61 -0.10
CA VAL A 76 5.56 3.63 -0.72
C VAL A 76 6.00 2.64 0.36
N VAL A 77 5.90 1.36 0.04
CA VAL A 77 6.23 0.26 0.96
C VAL A 77 7.34 -0.61 0.39
N ALA A 78 7.92 -1.46 1.22
CA ALA A 78 8.72 -2.59 0.76
C ALA A 78 7.87 -3.86 0.84
N MET A 79 7.86 -4.62 -0.25
CA MET A 79 7.33 -5.98 -0.29
C MET A 79 8.54 -6.88 -0.45
N VAL A 80 8.83 -7.70 0.56
CA VAL A 80 10.06 -8.50 0.61
C VAL A 80 9.71 -9.96 0.36
N PRO A 81 10.35 -10.62 -0.64
CA PRO A 81 10.10 -12.04 -0.90
C PRO A 81 10.39 -12.90 0.33
N HIS A 82 9.57 -13.91 0.56
CA HIS A 82 9.79 -14.94 1.59
C HIS A 82 9.03 -16.22 1.23
N ASP A 83 9.36 -17.29 1.95
CA ASP A 83 8.77 -18.62 1.77
C ASP A 83 8.02 -19.02 3.05
N PRO A 84 6.70 -18.76 3.15
CA PRO A 84 5.93 -19.15 4.31
C PRO A 84 5.84 -20.68 4.44
N PRO A 85 5.83 -21.23 5.67
CA PRO A 85 5.59 -22.65 5.86
C PRO A 85 4.26 -23.05 5.20
N HIS A 86 4.26 -24.16 4.45
CA HIS A 86 3.09 -24.67 3.72
C HIS A 86 2.66 -23.88 2.47
N SER A 87 3.45 -22.93 1.96
CA SER A 87 3.23 -22.40 0.61
C SER A 87 3.46 -23.49 -0.44
N ILE A 88 2.69 -23.47 -1.52
CA ILE A 88 3.00 -24.30 -2.69
C ILE A 88 4.24 -23.71 -3.36
N ASP A 89 5.24 -24.53 -3.71
CA ASP A 89 6.55 -24.08 -4.26
C ASP A 89 6.47 -23.16 -5.49
N SER A 90 5.33 -23.10 -6.16
CA SER A 90 5.09 -22.23 -7.33
C SER A 90 4.56 -20.83 -6.97
N GLU A 91 4.23 -20.58 -5.70
CA GLU A 91 3.67 -19.31 -5.25
C GLU A 91 4.75 -18.37 -4.73
N LEU A 92 4.81 -17.17 -5.30
CA LEU A 92 5.68 -16.13 -4.79
C LEU A 92 4.96 -15.35 -3.69
N HIS A 93 5.47 -15.42 -2.47
CA HIS A 93 4.93 -14.70 -1.32
C HIS A 93 5.85 -13.56 -0.91
N PHE A 94 5.26 -12.44 -0.50
CA PHE A 94 5.95 -11.25 -0.09
C PHE A 94 5.34 -10.71 1.20
N PHE A 95 6.17 -10.30 2.15
CA PHE A 95 5.68 -9.67 3.37
C PHE A 95 5.90 -8.15 3.33
N LEU A 96 4.95 -7.44 3.93
CA LEU A 96 4.98 -5.99 4.04
C LEU A 96 6.05 -5.54 5.04
N VAL A 97 6.85 -4.55 4.63
CA VAL A 97 7.67 -3.73 5.51
C VAL A 97 7.32 -2.27 5.28
N GLU A 98 6.65 -1.67 6.26
CA GLU A 98 6.43 -0.23 6.29
C GLU A 98 7.70 0.48 6.77
N ARG A 99 8.02 1.65 6.19
CA ARG A 99 9.15 2.45 6.65
C ARG A 99 8.80 3.04 8.03
N PRO A 100 9.51 2.68 9.12
CA PRO A 100 9.24 3.28 10.42
C PRO A 100 9.50 4.79 10.36
N GLY A 101 8.56 5.60 10.85
CA GLY A 101 8.74 7.06 11.04
C GLY A 101 8.04 7.99 10.04
N LEU A 102 7.21 7.49 9.12
CA LEU A 102 6.43 8.37 8.23
C LEU A 102 5.21 9.01 8.93
N ASP A 103 4.60 8.31 9.89
CA ASP A 103 3.41 8.79 10.63
C ASP A 103 3.72 9.67 11.86
N THR A 104 4.99 9.84 12.24
CA THR A 104 5.37 10.65 13.43
C THR A 104 5.35 12.16 13.21
N ALA A 105 5.03 12.65 12.00
CA ALA A 105 5.08 14.07 11.67
C ALA A 105 3.88 14.91 12.18
N ASN A 106 2.81 14.28 12.70
CA ASN A 106 1.60 14.99 13.10
C ASN A 106 1.28 14.93 14.61
N LEU A 107 2.33 14.92 15.44
CA LEU A 107 2.21 15.04 16.90
C LEU A 107 2.56 16.46 17.42
N GLY A 108 2.62 17.45 16.53
CA GLY A 108 2.77 18.86 16.90
C GLY A 108 1.47 19.40 17.48
N GLY A 109 1.37 19.40 18.81
CA GLY A 109 0.21 19.87 19.57
C GLY A 109 -0.26 21.30 19.22
N ASN A 110 -1.56 21.51 19.44
CA ASN A 110 -2.37 22.69 19.15
C ASN A 110 -1.69 24.05 19.45
N PRO A 111 -1.94 25.10 18.64
CA PRO A 111 -1.62 26.47 19.03
C PRO A 111 -2.45 26.82 20.26
N SER A 112 -1.78 27.05 21.38
CA SER A 112 -2.38 27.67 22.55
C SER A 112 -2.97 29.01 22.15
N GLN A 113 -4.30 29.10 22.15
CA GLN A 113 -5.01 30.38 22.14
C GLN A 113 -4.71 31.08 23.47
N GLU A 114 -3.88 32.10 23.44
CA GLU A 114 -3.76 33.04 24.55
C GLU A 114 -4.93 34.03 24.44
N SER A 115 -5.95 33.79 25.26
CA SER A 115 -7.10 34.65 25.44
C SER A 115 -6.65 35.97 26.10
N VAL A 116 -6.69 37.06 25.33
CA VAL A 116 -6.61 38.43 25.84
C VAL A 116 -7.77 38.64 26.83
N THR A 117 -7.45 38.88 28.09
CA THR A 117 -8.41 39.32 29.11
C THR A 117 -7.90 40.65 29.69
N THR A 118 -8.73 41.68 29.45
CA THR A 118 -8.84 42.99 30.11
C THR A 118 -7.68 43.99 29.91
#